data_AF-A0A7S6S255-F1
#
_entry.id   AF-A0A7S6S255-F1
#
_cell.length_a   1.000
_cell.length_b   1.000
_cell.length_c   1.000
_cell.angle_alpha   90.00
_cell.angle_beta   90.00
_cell.angle_gamma   90.00
#
_symmetry.space_group_name_H-M   'P 1'
#
loop_
_entity.id
_entity.type
_entity.pdbx_description
1 polymer ?
#
loop_
_entity_poly.entity_id
_entity_poly.type
_entity_poly.pdbx_seq_one_letter_code
_entity_poly.pdbx_strand_id
1 'polypeptide(L)'
;MKTARMWTRGLALLASAGIATSALAAAASTQWDEAPIAFDGMYTGKVAPSAAAERLTGNPKEDAGSVWLAYPSNHSGLVLIEACGSDYDTVLTVWTAEPLEGMQLISDDDGCDGDGRSQLFAPVEKNQFYYIQLQDKLGTGGNYSIFIKTLDTYDSTDTPVYPDAPVGGLNSGPDILLSNMQDTYQATTTGIGGKRAYAFGGWTCNMGDTAFLWQSNGTPSLAMNAFRLHNGRLMQIGLGFCKRACCVANGTGCPEGVTCGSGPSGHLRAGCRDVYSASYNAGQTRLAPRSSVNPFTRQHFSYSTATGDAIFKRLQIAESDLTAANFPGALYFIEGNFVCQDENPANMNNNASYRRVTLGTNFALPVADTTQYGVPAIFAWQAHGNGLNMPDNSVRIETVDIQGEGRFFVASKATPLGNGLWRYDYAIENLNSDRAIGGLYVPITPLTQVTGQDFHSPDYHSGEIYSNADWAKLGNASEVAWETPEPYDDNVNTSALRWGTMYNFWFTANRPPRLVSSRQTLFKPGSPDSTNAMVHAPGWLKGDMNCDGLVNNFDIDPFILALLQPAQYAAAFPGCDPLNGDINGVDGLNNFDIDPFVVLVVGP
;
A
#
# COMPACT_ATOMS: atom_id res chain seq x y z
N MET A 1 53.54 -16.86 -1.21
CA MET A 1 52.92 -17.85 -2.11
C MET A 1 51.54 -18.19 -1.56
N LYS A 2 50.50 -17.47 -1.98
CA LYS A 2 49.10 -17.84 -1.76
C LYS A 2 48.47 -18.00 -3.14
N THR A 3 48.02 -19.20 -3.41
CA THR A 3 47.42 -19.68 -4.66
C THR A 3 46.16 -18.90 -5.00
N ALA A 4 46.14 -18.29 -6.19
CA ALA A 4 44.93 -17.82 -6.86
C ALA A 4 43.98 -19.01 -7.09
N ARG A 5 42.79 -18.96 -6.51
CA ARG A 5 41.66 -19.81 -6.90
C ARG A 5 40.78 -19.01 -7.84
N MET A 6 41.12 -19.06 -9.13
CA MET A 6 40.13 -18.88 -10.20
C MET A 6 39.05 -19.95 -10.03
N TRP A 7 37.80 -19.54 -9.84
CA TRP A 7 36.64 -20.40 -10.08
C TRP A 7 35.72 -19.71 -11.09
N THR A 8 35.64 -20.35 -12.25
CA THR A 8 34.67 -20.15 -13.32
C THR A 8 33.24 -20.10 -12.76
N ARG A 9 32.58 -18.94 -12.82
CA ARG A 9 31.12 -18.86 -12.72
C ARG A 9 30.53 -19.11 -14.11
N GLY A 10 29.82 -20.23 -14.25
CA GLY A 10 29.01 -20.49 -15.43
C GLY A 10 27.89 -19.46 -15.50
N LEU A 11 27.79 -18.79 -16.65
CA LEU A 11 26.65 -17.94 -16.99
C LEU A 11 25.43 -18.86 -17.16
N ALA A 12 24.67 -19.10 -16.09
CA ALA A 12 23.35 -19.69 -16.20
C ALA A 12 22.39 -18.59 -16.66
N LEU A 13 22.02 -18.62 -17.95
CA LEU A 13 20.89 -17.88 -18.46
C LEU A 13 19.63 -18.44 -17.77
N LEU A 14 19.20 -17.81 -16.67
CA LEU A 14 17.87 -18.05 -16.11
C LEU A 14 16.86 -17.29 -16.97
N ALA A 15 16.06 -18.04 -17.70
CA ALA A 15 14.85 -17.54 -18.33
C ALA A 15 13.98 -16.84 -17.28
N SER A 16 13.38 -15.71 -17.66
CA SER A 16 12.41 -14.95 -16.87
C SER A 16 11.32 -15.87 -16.33
N ALA A 17 11.43 -16.19 -15.04
CA ALA A 17 10.40 -16.84 -14.24
C ALA A 17 9.78 -15.77 -13.34
N GLY A 18 8.45 -15.82 -13.24
CA GLY A 18 7.62 -14.80 -12.62
C GLY A 18 8.04 -14.40 -11.21
N ILE A 19 7.79 -13.13 -10.91
CA ILE A 19 7.95 -12.55 -9.58
C ILE A 19 6.92 -13.22 -8.67
N ALA A 20 7.38 -14.21 -7.91
CA ALA A 20 6.68 -14.72 -6.76
C ALA A 20 7.14 -13.92 -5.53
N THR A 21 6.27 -13.07 -4.99
CA THR A 21 6.44 -12.43 -3.68
C THR A 21 6.17 -13.45 -2.56
N SER A 22 6.98 -14.50 -2.49
CA SER A 22 7.17 -15.23 -1.24
C SER A 22 8.17 -14.44 -0.40
N ALA A 23 7.90 -14.19 0.89
CA ALA A 23 8.95 -13.86 1.83
C ALA A 23 10.04 -14.93 1.69
N LEU A 24 11.18 -14.54 1.15
CA LEU A 24 12.33 -15.42 1.11
C LEU A 24 12.73 -15.60 2.57
N ALA A 25 12.44 -16.77 3.14
CA ALA A 25 13.15 -17.28 4.31
C ALA A 25 14.61 -17.54 3.89
N ALA A 26 15.31 -16.47 3.55
CA ALA A 26 16.73 -16.48 3.36
C ALA A 26 17.29 -16.51 4.77
N ALA A 27 17.78 -17.67 5.21
CA ALA A 27 18.69 -17.73 6.34
C ALA A 27 19.87 -16.84 5.97
N ALA A 28 19.83 -15.59 6.43
CA ALA A 28 20.86 -14.64 6.11
C ALA A 28 22.19 -15.19 6.65
N SER A 29 23.22 -15.17 5.81
CA SER A 29 24.48 -15.84 6.15
C SER A 29 25.24 -15.01 7.18
N THR A 30 26.01 -15.67 8.03
CA THR A 30 26.98 -15.00 8.91
C THR A 30 28.25 -14.57 8.16
N GLN A 31 28.38 -14.96 6.88
CA GLN A 31 29.48 -14.64 5.97
C GLN A 31 28.94 -13.91 4.74
N TRP A 32 29.67 -12.90 4.25
CA TRP A 32 29.20 -12.06 3.14
C TRP A 32 29.26 -12.78 1.79
N ASP A 33 30.20 -13.70 1.61
CA ASP A 33 30.42 -14.45 0.37
C ASP A 33 29.40 -15.58 0.15
N GLU A 34 28.65 -15.91 1.19
CA GLU A 34 27.50 -16.81 1.18
C GLU A 34 26.15 -16.07 1.31
N ALA A 35 26.16 -14.72 1.23
CA ALA A 35 24.95 -13.93 1.39
C ALA A 35 23.90 -14.26 0.31
N PRO A 36 22.65 -14.60 0.70
CA PRO A 36 21.58 -14.85 -0.25
C PRO A 36 21.19 -13.58 -1.00
N ILE A 37 20.80 -13.72 -2.27
CA ILE A 37 20.32 -12.61 -3.08
C ILE A 37 18.98 -12.10 -2.51
N ALA A 38 18.92 -10.81 -2.26
CA ALA A 38 17.75 -10.06 -1.83
C ALA A 38 17.33 -9.04 -2.90
N PHE A 39 16.03 -8.80 -2.98
CA PHE A 39 15.36 -7.82 -3.82
C PHE A 39 14.45 -6.98 -2.92
N ASP A 40 13.61 -6.13 -3.51
CA ASP A 40 12.57 -5.42 -2.77
C ASP A 40 11.64 -6.39 -2.04
N GLY A 41 11.39 -6.14 -0.76
CA GLY A 41 10.57 -7.00 0.09
C GLY A 41 11.03 -7.04 1.54
N MET A 42 10.32 -7.86 2.33
CA MET A 42 10.57 -8.04 3.76
C MET A 42 11.30 -9.37 4.03
N TYR A 43 12.32 -9.32 4.87
CA TYR A 43 13.21 -10.42 5.24
C TYR A 43 13.26 -10.54 6.75
N THR A 44 12.84 -11.68 7.28
CA THR A 44 12.85 -11.93 8.72
C THR A 44 13.73 -13.12 9.07
N GLY A 45 14.34 -13.12 10.25
CA GLY A 45 15.12 -14.24 10.73
C GLY A 45 15.68 -14.01 12.11
N LYS A 46 16.76 -14.72 12.45
CA LYS A 46 17.44 -14.59 13.74
C LYS A 46 18.92 -14.28 13.55
N VAL A 47 19.41 -13.29 14.29
CA VAL A 47 20.84 -13.09 14.51
C VAL A 47 21.23 -13.83 15.79
N ALA A 48 22.27 -14.67 15.74
CA ALA A 48 22.76 -15.36 16.92
C ALA A 48 23.62 -14.41 17.79
N PRO A 49 23.61 -14.57 19.13
CA PRO A 49 24.52 -13.84 20.01
C PRO A 49 25.96 -14.16 19.62
N SER A 50 26.82 -13.14 19.49
CA SER A 50 28.25 -13.26 19.16
C SER A 50 28.58 -14.43 18.21
N ALA A 51 27.90 -14.49 17.06
CA ALA A 51 28.30 -15.39 15.97
C ALA A 51 29.74 -15.07 15.54
N ALA A 52 30.44 -16.04 14.95
CA ALA A 52 31.73 -15.83 14.27
C ALA A 52 31.53 -14.97 13.01
N ALA A 53 31.14 -13.71 13.19
CA ALA A 53 30.96 -12.75 12.13
C ALA A 53 32.29 -12.55 11.41
N GLU A 54 32.25 -12.54 10.09
CA GLU A 54 33.44 -12.29 9.30
C GLU A 54 33.96 -10.88 9.55
N ARG A 55 35.27 -10.79 9.79
CA ARG A 55 35.95 -9.62 10.31
C ARG A 55 36.38 -8.72 9.16
N LEU A 56 35.63 -7.64 8.92
CA LEU A 56 35.93 -6.66 7.87
C LEU A 56 36.45 -5.36 8.50
N THR A 57 37.56 -4.84 8.00
CA THR A 57 38.20 -3.61 8.49
C THR A 57 37.34 -2.39 8.16
N GLY A 58 36.98 -1.59 9.17
CA GLY A 58 36.09 -0.41 9.03
C GLY A 58 34.71 -0.58 9.67
N ASN A 59 34.40 -1.76 10.20
CA ASN A 59 33.14 -2.05 10.88
C ASN A 59 33.00 -1.26 12.21
N PRO A 60 31.85 -0.63 12.51
CA PRO A 60 31.63 0.15 13.73
C PRO A 60 31.71 -0.67 15.04
N LYS A 61 31.64 -2.01 15.01
CA LYS A 61 31.89 -2.85 16.19
C LYS A 61 32.44 -4.24 15.82
N GLU A 62 33.66 -4.53 16.27
CA GLU A 62 34.43 -5.71 15.86
C GLU A 62 33.97 -7.09 16.42
N ASP A 63 32.94 -7.16 17.28
CA ASP A 63 32.52 -8.41 17.96
C ASP A 63 30.98 -8.67 17.97
N ALA A 64 30.23 -8.04 17.07
CA ALA A 64 28.77 -8.17 16.98
C ALA A 64 28.32 -9.32 16.05
N GLY A 65 27.27 -10.05 16.43
CA GLY A 65 26.62 -11.00 15.52
C GLY A 65 26.03 -10.25 14.32
N SER A 66 26.23 -10.78 13.10
CA SER A 66 25.76 -10.13 11.88
C SER A 66 25.11 -11.12 10.91
N VAL A 67 24.20 -10.61 10.11
CA VAL A 67 23.61 -11.29 8.97
C VAL A 67 23.79 -10.49 7.69
N TRP A 68 23.97 -11.18 6.58
CA TRP A 68 24.29 -10.59 5.29
C TRP A 68 23.24 -10.94 4.23
N LEU A 69 22.91 -9.95 3.39
CA LEU A 69 22.12 -10.08 2.17
C LEU A 69 22.92 -9.49 1.00
N ALA A 70 22.78 -10.08 -0.17
CA ALA A 70 23.40 -9.60 -1.40
C ALA A 70 22.33 -8.92 -2.28
N TYR A 71 22.54 -7.68 -2.69
CA TYR A 71 21.56 -6.89 -3.43
C TYR A 71 22.06 -6.52 -4.83
N PRO A 72 21.67 -7.25 -5.89
CA PRO A 72 21.90 -6.86 -7.26
C PRO A 72 20.93 -5.73 -7.66
N SER A 73 21.44 -4.52 -7.84
CA SER A 73 20.59 -3.41 -8.26
C SER A 73 20.27 -3.49 -9.75
N ASN A 74 18.98 -3.43 -10.10
CA ASN A 74 18.50 -3.27 -11.47
C ASN A 74 18.08 -1.81 -11.78
N HIS A 75 18.28 -0.89 -10.83
CA HIS A 75 17.84 0.50 -10.86
C HIS A 75 19.00 1.45 -10.49
N SER A 76 18.97 2.69 -11.01
CA SER A 76 19.85 3.77 -10.57
C SER A 76 19.02 4.78 -9.79
N GLY A 77 19.28 4.94 -8.50
CA GLY A 77 18.50 5.80 -7.61
C GLY A 77 18.71 5.45 -6.14
N LEU A 78 17.70 5.65 -5.30
CA LEU A 78 17.78 5.33 -3.87
C LEU A 78 17.11 4.00 -3.58
N VAL A 79 17.64 3.27 -2.61
CA VAL A 79 17.00 2.09 -2.01
C VAL A 79 16.86 2.35 -0.52
N LEU A 80 15.62 2.34 -0.02
CA LEU A 80 15.33 2.29 1.41
C LEU A 80 15.66 0.90 1.94
N ILE A 81 16.40 0.84 3.04
CA ILE A 81 16.63 -0.39 3.79
C ILE A 81 16.33 -0.08 5.25
N GLU A 82 15.33 -0.72 5.82
CA GLU A 82 14.90 -0.51 7.21
C GLU A 82 14.92 -1.82 8.00
N ALA A 83 15.38 -1.76 9.24
CA ALA A 83 15.40 -2.86 10.20
C ALA A 83 14.40 -2.64 11.35
N CYS A 84 13.46 -1.69 11.19
CA CYS A 84 12.61 -1.16 12.26
C CYS A 84 11.71 -2.20 12.94
N GLY A 85 11.40 -3.32 12.27
CA GLY A 85 10.63 -4.42 12.86
C GLY A 85 11.45 -5.41 13.69
N SER A 86 12.75 -5.18 13.87
CA SER A 86 13.64 -6.07 14.63
C SER A 86 13.42 -5.92 16.13
N ASP A 87 13.58 -7.00 16.92
CA ASP A 87 13.35 -6.95 18.36
C ASP A 87 14.60 -6.59 19.19
N TYR A 88 15.72 -6.32 18.53
CA TYR A 88 16.99 -5.95 19.12
C TYR A 88 17.54 -4.66 18.51
N ASP A 89 18.59 -4.13 19.13
CA ASP A 89 19.28 -2.91 18.73
C ASP A 89 20.20 -3.20 17.53
N THR A 90 19.89 -2.61 16.37
CA THR A 90 20.51 -2.98 15.10
C THR A 90 21.53 -1.97 14.62
N VAL A 91 22.51 -2.44 13.84
CA VAL A 91 23.36 -1.61 12.98
C VAL A 91 23.23 -2.11 11.55
N LEU A 92 22.83 -1.25 10.62
CA LEU A 92 22.65 -1.57 9.21
C LEU A 92 23.75 -0.91 8.37
N THR A 93 24.43 -1.68 7.53
CA THR A 93 25.52 -1.18 6.67
C THR A 93 25.38 -1.69 5.25
N VAL A 94 25.60 -0.83 4.25
CA VAL A 94 25.63 -1.19 2.83
C VAL A 94 27.05 -1.07 2.28
N TRP A 95 27.45 -2.02 1.45
CA TRP A 95 28.79 -2.17 0.89
C TRP A 95 28.75 -2.25 -0.65
N THR A 96 29.71 -1.65 -1.36
CA THR A 96 29.70 -1.56 -2.85
C THR A 96 30.61 -2.55 -3.60
N ALA A 97 31.45 -3.36 -2.92
CA ALA A 97 32.05 -4.57 -3.50
C ALA A 97 32.57 -5.55 -2.42
N GLU A 98 33.33 -6.57 -2.84
CA GLU A 98 33.98 -7.56 -1.96
C GLU A 98 34.64 -6.84 -0.77
N PRO A 99 34.10 -6.99 0.46
CA PRO A 99 34.32 -6.05 1.55
C PRO A 99 35.71 -6.12 2.22
N LEU A 100 36.68 -6.78 1.58
CA LEU A 100 38.05 -6.93 2.11
C LEU A 100 38.95 -5.69 1.90
N GLU A 101 38.51 -4.70 1.12
CA GLU A 101 39.21 -3.42 0.95
C GLU A 101 38.23 -2.23 0.99
N GLY A 102 37.61 -1.98 2.15
CA GLY A 102 37.14 -0.65 2.56
C GLY A 102 36.17 0.08 1.63
N MET A 103 35.06 -0.54 1.23
CA MET A 103 34.00 0.11 0.46
C MET A 103 32.63 0.06 1.16
N GLN A 104 32.59 0.51 2.41
CA GLN A 104 31.34 0.87 3.08
C GLN A 104 30.72 2.05 2.35
N LEU A 105 29.52 1.87 1.82
CA LEU A 105 28.75 2.91 1.15
C LEU A 105 28.11 3.86 2.16
N ILE A 106 27.39 3.26 3.11
CA ILE A 106 26.58 3.96 4.10
C ILE A 106 26.31 3.01 5.26
N SER A 107 26.22 3.53 6.48
CA SER A 107 25.78 2.79 7.66
C SER A 107 24.84 3.63 8.48
N ASP A 108 23.98 2.95 9.23
CA ASP A 108 23.04 3.53 10.17
C ASP A 108 22.92 2.65 11.41
N ASP A 109 22.80 3.28 12.56
CA ASP A 109 22.65 2.68 13.89
C ASP A 109 21.61 3.57 14.59
N ASP A 110 20.41 3.05 14.86
CA ASP A 110 19.25 3.78 15.43
C ASP A 110 18.42 4.70 14.50
N GLY A 111 18.51 4.60 13.17
CA GLY A 111 17.75 5.43 12.22
C GLY A 111 16.22 5.25 12.21
N CYS A 112 15.66 4.29 12.95
CA CYS A 112 14.22 4.10 13.16
C CYS A 112 13.77 4.77 14.47
N ASP A 113 13.06 5.91 14.38
CA ASP A 113 12.27 6.56 15.45
C ASP A 113 12.87 6.56 16.89
N GLY A 114 14.20 6.48 17.04
CA GLY A 114 14.91 6.43 18.32
C GLY A 114 14.72 5.16 19.14
N ASP A 115 14.29 4.04 18.54
CA ASP A 115 13.97 2.80 19.26
C ASP A 115 15.10 1.75 19.25
N GLY A 116 16.25 2.11 18.70
CA GLY A 116 17.42 1.23 18.59
C GLY A 116 17.53 0.49 17.26
N ARG A 117 16.59 0.65 16.32
CA ARG A 117 16.64 -0.03 15.01
C ARG A 117 17.11 0.91 13.92
N SER A 118 17.67 0.35 12.86
CA SER A 118 18.35 1.11 11.82
C SER A 118 17.49 1.31 10.57
N GLN A 119 17.61 2.46 9.92
CA GLN A 119 17.05 2.74 8.60
C GLN A 119 18.02 3.62 7.80
N LEU A 120 18.25 3.28 6.53
CA LEU A 120 19.05 4.10 5.63
C LEU A 120 18.49 4.16 4.21
N PHE A 121 18.95 5.15 3.46
CA PHE A 121 18.71 5.31 2.02
C PHE A 121 20.04 5.13 1.29
N ALA A 122 20.23 3.97 0.66
CA ALA A 122 21.46 3.65 -0.07
C ALA A 122 21.35 4.13 -1.54
N PRO A 123 22.29 4.95 -2.03
CA PRO A 123 22.37 5.25 -3.46
C PRO A 123 22.90 4.04 -4.22
N VAL A 124 22.13 3.56 -5.19
CA VAL A 124 22.48 2.41 -6.02
C VAL A 124 22.56 2.79 -7.49
N GLU A 125 23.40 2.10 -8.24
CA GLU A 125 23.50 2.20 -9.67
C GLU A 125 22.98 0.93 -10.34
N LYS A 126 22.32 1.09 -11.48
CA LYS A 126 21.80 -0.03 -12.26
C LYS A 126 22.92 -0.95 -12.70
N ASN A 127 22.70 -2.24 -12.52
CA ASN A 127 23.65 -3.33 -12.80
C ASN A 127 24.89 -3.34 -11.89
N GLN A 128 24.87 -2.61 -10.76
CA GLN A 128 25.86 -2.77 -9.69
C GLN A 128 25.36 -3.75 -8.62
N PHE A 129 26.30 -4.28 -7.84
CA PHE A 129 26.06 -5.28 -6.82
C PHE A 129 26.45 -4.73 -5.46
N TYR A 130 25.57 -4.86 -4.48
CA TYR A 130 25.75 -4.36 -3.11
C TYR A 130 25.64 -5.49 -2.10
N TYR A 131 26.19 -5.30 -0.91
CA TYR A 131 25.94 -6.17 0.24
C TYR A 131 25.31 -5.37 1.36
N ILE A 132 24.29 -5.93 2.00
CA ILE A 132 23.59 -5.36 3.13
C ILE A 132 23.95 -6.21 4.35
N GLN A 133 24.52 -5.57 5.35
CA GLN A 133 24.88 -6.16 6.63
C GLN A 133 23.94 -5.62 7.69
N LEU A 134 23.29 -6.50 8.45
CA LEU A 134 22.59 -6.14 9.67
C LEU A 134 23.30 -6.78 10.85
N GLN A 135 23.70 -5.97 11.83
CA GLN A 135 24.38 -6.40 13.04
C GLN A 135 23.52 -6.14 14.27
N ASP A 136 23.78 -6.89 15.33
CA ASP A 136 23.28 -6.59 16.66
C ASP A 136 24.32 -5.76 17.44
N LYS A 137 23.96 -4.52 17.77
CA LYS A 137 24.84 -3.57 18.47
C LYS A 137 25.29 -4.05 19.84
N LEU A 138 24.46 -4.84 20.53
CA LEU A 138 24.69 -5.33 21.89
C LEU A 138 25.25 -6.76 21.93
N GLY A 139 25.21 -7.48 20.80
CA GLY A 139 25.75 -8.83 20.65
C GLY A 139 24.96 -9.94 21.37
N THR A 140 23.73 -9.65 21.77
CA THR A 140 22.79 -10.53 22.48
C THR A 140 22.00 -11.50 21.59
N GLY A 141 21.99 -11.30 20.27
CA GLY A 141 21.11 -11.93 19.31
C GLY A 141 19.66 -11.45 19.42
N GLY A 142 18.87 -11.73 18.38
CA GLY A 142 17.45 -11.35 18.34
C GLY A 142 16.77 -11.74 17.01
N ASN A 143 15.46 -11.51 16.92
CA ASN A 143 14.72 -11.64 15.66
C ASN A 143 14.86 -10.35 14.86
N TYR A 144 15.33 -10.46 13.61
CA TYR A 144 15.42 -9.32 12.71
C TYR A 144 14.23 -9.26 11.76
N SER A 145 13.90 -8.05 11.32
CA SER A 145 13.02 -7.77 10.20
C SER A 145 13.64 -6.65 9.36
N ILE A 146 14.17 -7.00 8.18
CA ILE A 146 14.73 -6.08 7.19
C ILE A 146 13.72 -5.89 6.07
N PHE A 147 13.34 -4.65 5.77
CA PHE A 147 12.56 -4.30 4.59
C PHE A 147 13.44 -3.51 3.62
N ILE A 148 13.53 -3.99 2.38
CA ILE A 148 14.29 -3.39 1.29
C ILE A 148 13.29 -2.86 0.27
N LYS A 149 13.51 -1.64 -0.22
CA LYS A 149 12.66 -1.04 -1.22
C LYS A 149 13.39 -0.05 -2.11
N THR A 150 13.36 -0.30 -3.40
CA THR A 150 13.78 0.66 -4.42
C THR A 150 12.83 1.86 -4.38
N LEU A 151 13.40 3.05 -4.25
CA LEU A 151 12.69 4.30 -4.38
C LEU A 151 12.94 4.80 -5.79
N ASP A 152 11.92 4.65 -6.65
CA ASP A 152 12.00 5.25 -7.97
C ASP A 152 12.27 6.75 -7.81
N THR A 153 13.38 7.22 -8.38
CA THR A 153 13.47 8.60 -8.81
C THR A 153 12.33 8.79 -9.79
N TYR A 154 11.25 9.38 -9.29
CA TYR A 154 10.02 9.68 -9.99
C TYR A 154 10.27 9.93 -11.49
N ASP A 155 10.11 8.89 -12.32
CA ASP A 155 10.08 9.04 -13.76
C ASP A 155 8.66 9.51 -14.07
N SER A 156 8.55 10.80 -14.38
CA SER A 156 7.29 11.44 -14.76
C SER A 156 6.57 10.81 -15.97
N THR A 157 7.21 9.83 -16.64
CA THR A 157 6.63 9.07 -17.75
C THR A 157 6.10 7.70 -17.38
N ASP A 158 6.29 7.23 -16.14
CA ASP A 158 5.79 5.93 -15.73
C ASP A 158 4.28 6.01 -15.44
N THR A 159 3.47 5.49 -16.37
CA THR A 159 2.05 5.29 -16.11
C THR A 159 1.94 4.16 -15.09
N PRO A 160 1.33 4.39 -13.92
CA PRO A 160 1.20 3.35 -12.89
C PRO A 160 0.42 2.18 -13.47
N VAL A 161 1.13 1.07 -13.68
CA VAL A 161 0.51 -0.20 -14.05
C VAL A 161 0.17 -0.89 -12.74
N TYR A 162 -1.11 -1.22 -12.56
CA TYR A 162 -1.50 -2.11 -11.47
C TYR A 162 -0.70 -3.42 -11.60
N PRO A 163 0.09 -3.82 -10.57
CA PRO A 163 1.11 -4.87 -10.75
C PRO A 163 0.51 -6.22 -11.14
N ASP A 164 -0.73 -6.47 -10.72
CA ASP A 164 -1.45 -7.72 -10.97
C ASP A 164 -2.60 -7.55 -11.96
N ALA A 165 -2.52 -6.54 -12.84
CA ALA A 165 -3.46 -6.46 -13.95
C ALA A 165 -3.38 -7.74 -14.80
N PRO A 166 -4.50 -8.30 -15.29
CA PRO A 166 -4.49 -9.52 -16.06
C PRO A 166 -3.53 -9.43 -17.26
N VAL A 167 -2.51 -10.27 -17.26
CA VAL A 167 -1.57 -10.46 -18.39
C VAL A 167 -2.13 -11.52 -19.34
N GLY A 168 -1.99 -11.29 -20.65
CA GLY A 168 -2.65 -12.07 -21.70
C GLY A 168 -2.59 -13.59 -21.52
N GLY A 169 -3.75 -14.25 -21.59
CA GLY A 169 -3.86 -15.71 -21.51
C GLY A 169 -4.73 -16.18 -20.34
N LEU A 170 -4.66 -17.48 -20.04
CA LEU A 170 -5.28 -18.06 -18.86
C LEU A 170 -4.21 -18.33 -17.79
N ASN A 171 -4.50 -17.94 -16.55
CA ASN A 171 -3.68 -18.20 -15.38
C ASN A 171 -3.82 -19.64 -14.90
N SER A 172 -2.81 -20.14 -14.18
CA SER A 172 -2.88 -21.46 -13.55
C SER A 172 -3.88 -21.46 -12.40
N GLY A 173 -4.76 -22.44 -12.36
CA GLY A 173 -5.84 -22.51 -11.38
C GLY A 173 -7.00 -21.55 -11.72
N PRO A 174 -8.09 -21.55 -10.95
CA PRO A 174 -9.23 -20.68 -11.23
C PRO A 174 -8.91 -19.21 -10.89
N ASP A 175 -9.47 -18.28 -11.66
CA ASP A 175 -9.24 -16.82 -11.54
C ASP A 175 -10.52 -16.08 -11.93
N ILE A 176 -11.12 -15.33 -11.00
CA ILE A 176 -12.34 -14.58 -11.24
C ILE A 176 -12.07 -13.11 -11.58
N LEU A 177 -12.44 -12.70 -12.79
CA LEU A 177 -12.27 -11.32 -13.24
C LEU A 177 -13.61 -10.63 -13.54
N LEU A 178 -13.85 -9.46 -12.94
CA LEU A 178 -14.92 -8.56 -13.38
C LEU A 178 -14.50 -7.80 -14.65
N SER A 179 -14.65 -8.43 -15.80
CA SER A 179 -14.18 -7.89 -17.08
C SER A 179 -14.95 -6.67 -17.60
N ASN A 180 -16.20 -6.48 -17.17
CA ASN A 180 -17.01 -5.34 -17.62
C ASN A 180 -18.13 -5.01 -16.62
N MET A 181 -18.31 -3.74 -16.27
CA MET A 181 -19.51 -3.24 -15.59
C MET A 181 -20.44 -2.55 -16.60
N GLN A 182 -21.48 -3.24 -17.06
CA GLN A 182 -22.18 -2.92 -18.30
C GLN A 182 -23.38 -1.96 -18.16
N ASP A 183 -24.03 -1.96 -16.99
CA ASP A 183 -25.24 -1.19 -16.72
C ASP A 183 -25.36 -0.86 -15.24
N THR A 184 -26.18 0.14 -14.91
CA THR A 184 -26.55 0.47 -13.53
C THR A 184 -28.06 0.45 -13.36
N TYR A 185 -28.48 0.15 -12.13
CA TYR A 185 -29.88 0.14 -11.72
C TYR A 185 -30.03 1.06 -10.52
N GLN A 186 -30.89 2.06 -10.63
CA GLN A 186 -31.28 2.95 -9.54
C GLN A 186 -32.61 2.46 -8.96
N ALA A 187 -32.60 1.97 -7.72
CA ALA A 187 -33.78 1.40 -7.06
C ALA A 187 -34.77 2.46 -6.54
N THR A 188 -34.35 3.72 -6.47
CA THR A 188 -35.07 4.81 -5.82
C THR A 188 -35.35 5.95 -6.78
N THR A 189 -36.62 6.29 -6.99
CA THR A 189 -37.03 7.51 -7.69
C THR A 189 -36.97 8.75 -6.80
N THR A 190 -37.21 8.59 -5.50
CA THR A 190 -37.00 9.59 -4.44
C THR A 190 -36.10 8.98 -3.36
N GLY A 191 -35.20 9.78 -2.79
CA GLY A 191 -34.30 9.32 -1.73
C GLY A 191 -35.07 8.85 -0.48
N ILE A 192 -34.53 7.87 0.22
CA ILE A 192 -35.03 7.39 1.51
C ILE A 192 -33.98 7.76 2.56
N GLY A 193 -34.35 8.58 3.55
CA GLY A 193 -33.40 9.08 4.55
C GLY A 193 -32.22 9.85 3.95
N GLY A 194 -32.44 10.57 2.84
CA GLY A 194 -31.37 11.27 2.11
C GLY A 194 -30.39 10.36 1.36
N LYS A 195 -30.71 9.06 1.19
CA LYS A 195 -29.89 8.09 0.46
C LYS A 195 -30.56 7.64 -0.85
N ARG A 196 -29.74 7.41 -1.86
CA ARG A 196 -30.07 6.72 -3.11
C ARG A 196 -29.51 5.32 -3.09
N ALA A 197 -30.20 4.38 -3.74
CA ALA A 197 -29.77 2.99 -3.82
C ALA A 197 -29.54 2.52 -5.26
N TYR A 198 -28.45 1.79 -5.44
CA TYR A 198 -27.97 1.33 -6.72
C TYR A 198 -27.58 -0.15 -6.71
N ALA A 199 -27.40 -0.69 -7.90
CA ALA A 199 -26.58 -1.85 -8.19
C ALA A 199 -26.01 -1.68 -9.60
N PHE A 200 -25.00 -2.47 -9.95
CA PHE A 200 -24.51 -2.55 -11.33
C PHE A 200 -24.47 -3.99 -11.80
N GLY A 201 -24.65 -4.18 -13.10
CA GLY A 201 -24.49 -5.46 -13.76
C GLY A 201 -23.12 -5.56 -14.37
N GLY A 202 -22.73 -6.77 -14.73
CA GLY A 202 -21.41 -6.99 -15.27
C GLY A 202 -21.20 -8.33 -15.92
N TRP A 203 -20.02 -8.44 -16.53
CA TRP A 203 -19.47 -9.61 -17.16
C TRP A 203 -18.37 -10.15 -16.26
N THR A 204 -18.56 -11.36 -15.77
CA THR A 204 -17.57 -12.05 -14.95
C THR A 204 -16.91 -13.12 -15.78
N CYS A 205 -15.59 -13.14 -15.82
CA CYS A 205 -14.80 -14.09 -16.57
C CYS A 205 -14.05 -15.03 -15.64
N ASN A 206 -13.88 -16.27 -16.09
CA ASN A 206 -12.84 -17.13 -15.53
C ASN A 206 -11.58 -16.98 -16.39
N MET A 207 -10.61 -16.23 -15.89
CA MET A 207 -9.30 -16.05 -16.52
C MET A 207 -8.31 -17.15 -16.14
N GLY A 208 -8.80 -18.21 -15.49
CA GLY A 208 -8.03 -19.38 -15.10
C GLY A 208 -8.16 -20.53 -16.09
N ASP A 209 -7.21 -21.45 -16.05
CA ASP A 209 -7.19 -22.67 -16.86
C ASP A 209 -8.10 -23.79 -16.33
N THR A 210 -8.69 -23.59 -15.15
CA THR A 210 -9.58 -24.53 -14.47
C THR A 210 -10.88 -23.87 -14.02
N ALA A 211 -11.96 -24.64 -13.97
CA ALA A 211 -13.29 -24.14 -13.61
C ALA A 211 -13.42 -23.91 -12.09
N PHE A 212 -14.19 -22.89 -11.68
CA PHE A 212 -14.53 -22.64 -10.26
C PHE A 212 -16.04 -22.73 -9.99
N LEU A 213 -16.42 -23.02 -8.74
CA LEU A 213 -17.82 -23.17 -8.35
C LEU A 213 -18.64 -21.90 -8.57
N TRP A 214 -19.84 -22.09 -9.11
CA TRP A 214 -20.87 -21.05 -9.28
C TRP A 214 -22.17 -21.49 -8.61
N GLN A 215 -22.25 -21.25 -7.31
CA GLN A 215 -23.30 -21.76 -6.46
C GLN A 215 -24.38 -20.71 -6.19
N SER A 216 -25.65 -21.10 -6.37
CA SER A 216 -26.79 -20.24 -6.05
C SER A 216 -26.80 -19.86 -4.57
N ASN A 217 -26.81 -18.56 -4.29
CA ASN A 217 -26.70 -17.97 -2.95
C ASN A 217 -25.44 -18.40 -2.18
N GLY A 218 -24.41 -18.89 -2.88
CA GLY A 218 -23.12 -19.28 -2.31
C GLY A 218 -22.00 -18.42 -2.87
N THR A 219 -21.05 -19.04 -3.57
CA THR A 219 -19.89 -18.43 -4.23
C THR A 219 -20.14 -18.23 -5.74
N PRO A 220 -19.55 -17.22 -6.39
CA PRO A 220 -18.81 -16.08 -5.82
C PRO A 220 -19.71 -14.98 -5.22
N SER A 221 -19.08 -14.08 -4.47
CA SER A 221 -19.68 -12.88 -3.89
C SER A 221 -19.08 -11.62 -4.51
N LEU A 222 -19.94 -10.70 -4.97
CA LEU A 222 -19.56 -9.41 -5.53
C LEU A 222 -19.90 -8.28 -4.55
N ALA A 223 -18.91 -7.71 -3.88
CA ALA A 223 -19.03 -6.44 -3.19
C ALA A 223 -19.18 -5.29 -4.21
N MET A 224 -20.04 -4.32 -3.91
CA MET A 224 -20.29 -3.16 -4.77
C MET A 224 -20.02 -1.87 -4.01
N ASN A 225 -19.23 -0.99 -4.61
CA ASN A 225 -18.80 0.28 -4.02
C ASN A 225 -19.03 1.45 -4.99
N ALA A 226 -19.06 2.68 -4.45
CA ALA A 226 -19.04 3.91 -5.23
C ALA A 226 -18.06 4.91 -4.65
N PHE A 227 -17.42 5.68 -5.53
CA PHE A 227 -16.37 6.64 -5.20
C PHE A 227 -16.61 7.97 -5.89
N ARG A 228 -16.12 9.04 -5.26
CA ARG A 228 -16.06 10.38 -5.84
C ARG A 228 -14.65 10.91 -5.79
N LEU A 229 -14.17 11.43 -6.91
CA LEU A 229 -12.96 12.23 -7.00
C LEU A 229 -13.34 13.70 -7.19
N HIS A 230 -12.94 14.53 -6.24
CA HIS A 230 -13.19 15.97 -6.28
C HIS A 230 -12.07 16.72 -5.57
N ASN A 231 -11.62 17.85 -6.14
CA ASN A 231 -10.53 18.68 -5.62
C ASN A 231 -9.28 17.87 -5.20
N GLY A 232 -8.90 16.92 -6.06
CA GLY A 232 -7.71 16.10 -5.88
C GLY A 232 -7.80 15.05 -4.76
N ARG A 233 -9.00 14.70 -4.27
CA ARG A 233 -9.22 13.66 -3.26
C ARG A 233 -10.24 12.64 -3.76
N LEU A 234 -9.86 11.36 -3.78
CA LEU A 234 -10.77 10.24 -4.01
C LEU A 234 -11.37 9.78 -2.67
N MET A 235 -12.69 9.65 -2.58
CA MET A 235 -13.39 9.17 -1.39
C MET A 235 -14.37 8.05 -1.72
N GLN A 236 -14.46 7.02 -0.88
CA GLN A 236 -15.54 6.05 -0.99
C GLN A 236 -16.83 6.66 -0.41
N ILE A 237 -17.83 6.87 -1.25
CA ILE A 237 -19.09 7.52 -0.89
C ILE A 237 -20.27 6.54 -0.83
N GLY A 238 -20.04 5.28 -1.21
CA GLY A 238 -21.08 4.27 -1.19
C GLY A 238 -20.59 2.87 -0.90
N LEU A 239 -21.43 2.14 -0.18
CA LEU A 239 -21.23 0.75 0.20
C LEU A 239 -22.52 -0.03 -0.01
N GLY A 240 -22.40 -1.24 -0.54
CA GLY A 240 -23.48 -2.21 -0.62
C GLY A 240 -23.09 -3.54 0.01
N PHE A 241 -24.11 -4.39 0.20
CA PHE A 241 -23.92 -5.81 0.53
C PHE A 241 -23.38 -6.55 -0.69
N CYS A 242 -22.85 -7.75 -0.46
CA CYS A 242 -22.31 -8.58 -1.52
C CYS A 242 -23.40 -9.33 -2.27
N LYS A 243 -23.45 -9.21 -3.59
CA LYS A 243 -24.32 -10.05 -4.42
C LYS A 243 -23.75 -11.46 -4.49
N ARG A 244 -24.52 -12.46 -4.09
CA ARG A 244 -24.19 -13.89 -4.27
C ARG A 244 -24.61 -14.37 -5.65
N ALA A 245 -23.82 -15.27 -6.24
CA ALA A 245 -24.14 -15.91 -7.52
C ALA A 245 -25.49 -16.65 -7.51
N CYS A 246 -26.07 -16.88 -8.69
CA CYS A 246 -27.24 -17.75 -8.86
C CYS A 246 -26.90 -18.98 -9.70
N CYS A 247 -26.51 -18.71 -10.95
CA CYS A 247 -26.75 -19.58 -12.08
C CYS A 247 -25.84 -19.12 -13.21
N VAL A 248 -25.06 -20.05 -13.74
CA VAL A 248 -23.98 -19.76 -14.67
C VAL A 248 -24.41 -19.97 -16.12
N ALA A 249 -24.08 -19.04 -17.01
CA ALA A 249 -24.39 -19.11 -18.43
C ALA A 249 -23.25 -19.73 -19.27
N ASN A 250 -21.98 -19.56 -18.88
CA ASN A 250 -20.80 -20.02 -19.64
C ASN A 250 -20.78 -19.55 -21.11
N GLY A 251 -20.81 -18.24 -21.34
CA GLY A 251 -20.69 -17.63 -22.66
C GLY A 251 -19.26 -17.34 -23.10
N THR A 252 -19.08 -16.93 -24.36
CA THR A 252 -17.81 -16.42 -24.90
C THR A 252 -17.64 -14.92 -24.61
N GLY A 253 -16.46 -14.37 -24.92
CA GLY A 253 -16.20 -12.93 -24.90
C GLY A 253 -15.53 -12.43 -23.62
N CYS A 254 -14.64 -13.25 -23.05
CA CYS A 254 -13.66 -12.78 -22.08
C CYS A 254 -12.53 -11.99 -22.76
N PRO A 255 -11.83 -11.12 -22.01
CA PRO A 255 -10.66 -10.38 -22.51
C PRO A 255 -9.57 -11.30 -23.08
N GLU A 256 -8.60 -10.70 -23.77
CA GLU A 256 -7.39 -11.41 -24.25
C GLU A 256 -7.65 -12.54 -25.26
N GLY A 257 -8.84 -12.56 -25.88
CA GLY A 257 -9.18 -13.53 -26.93
C GLY A 257 -9.27 -14.98 -26.46
N VAL A 258 -9.40 -15.21 -25.15
CA VAL A 258 -9.49 -16.56 -24.59
C VAL A 258 -10.78 -17.27 -25.06
N THR A 259 -10.65 -18.56 -25.35
CA THR A 259 -11.78 -19.38 -25.81
C THR A 259 -12.48 -20.03 -24.62
N CYS A 260 -13.80 -19.92 -24.59
CA CYS A 260 -14.62 -20.57 -23.57
C CYS A 260 -14.51 -22.09 -23.68
N GLY A 261 -13.99 -22.71 -22.63
CA GLY A 261 -13.71 -24.13 -22.55
C GLY A 261 -14.91 -24.99 -22.18
N SER A 262 -14.64 -26.29 -22.09
CA SER A 262 -15.58 -27.28 -21.54
C SER A 262 -15.33 -27.49 -20.04
N GLY A 263 -16.32 -28.03 -19.33
CA GLY A 263 -16.18 -28.29 -17.89
C GLY A 263 -17.50 -28.65 -17.22
N PRO A 264 -17.47 -28.92 -15.91
CA PRO A 264 -18.63 -29.39 -15.16
C PRO A 264 -19.78 -28.39 -15.15
N SER A 265 -21.00 -28.89 -14.92
CA SER A 265 -22.17 -28.05 -14.64
C SER A 265 -22.01 -27.32 -13.30
N GLY A 266 -22.64 -26.15 -13.15
CA GLY A 266 -22.59 -25.39 -11.90
C GLY A 266 -21.25 -24.70 -11.62
N HIS A 267 -20.38 -24.60 -12.63
CA HIS A 267 -19.10 -23.92 -12.55
C HIS A 267 -18.98 -22.89 -13.68
N LEU A 268 -18.23 -21.80 -13.44
CA LEU A 268 -17.74 -20.96 -14.52
C LEU A 268 -16.47 -21.61 -15.09
N ARG A 269 -16.55 -22.07 -16.33
CA ARG A 269 -15.49 -22.83 -17.00
C ARG A 269 -14.36 -21.91 -17.45
N ALA A 270 -13.17 -22.48 -17.62
CA ALA A 270 -11.98 -21.78 -18.10
C ALA A 270 -12.28 -20.96 -19.38
N GLY A 271 -11.88 -19.69 -19.39
CA GLY A 271 -12.10 -18.76 -20.50
C GLY A 271 -13.57 -18.40 -20.78
N CYS A 272 -14.51 -18.83 -19.93
CA CYS A 272 -15.93 -18.53 -20.11
C CYS A 272 -16.39 -17.33 -19.27
N ARG A 273 -17.45 -16.69 -19.77
CA ARG A 273 -18.06 -15.49 -19.21
C ARG A 273 -19.46 -15.76 -18.67
N ASP A 274 -19.78 -15.21 -17.51
CA ASP A 274 -21.13 -15.06 -16.99
C ASP A 274 -21.60 -13.60 -17.08
N VAL A 275 -22.91 -13.38 -17.22
CA VAL A 275 -23.49 -12.05 -17.42
C VAL A 275 -24.70 -11.85 -16.52
N TYR A 276 -24.68 -10.80 -15.70
CA TYR A 276 -25.85 -10.34 -14.96
C TYR A 276 -26.16 -8.87 -15.23
N SER A 277 -27.44 -8.55 -15.37
CA SER A 277 -27.94 -7.16 -15.40
C SER A 277 -27.92 -6.53 -14.02
N ALA A 278 -27.86 -5.20 -13.96
CA ALA A 278 -27.90 -4.46 -12.71
C ALA A 278 -29.17 -4.71 -11.87
N SER A 279 -30.33 -4.81 -12.52
CA SER A 279 -31.60 -5.09 -11.82
C SER A 279 -31.63 -6.47 -11.17
N TYR A 280 -31.04 -7.48 -11.81
CA TYR A 280 -30.87 -8.81 -11.24
C TYR A 280 -29.95 -8.77 -10.01
N ASN A 281 -28.81 -8.08 -10.14
CA ASN A 281 -27.87 -7.90 -9.05
C ASN A 281 -28.45 -7.11 -7.86
N ALA A 282 -29.48 -6.28 -8.10
CA ALA A 282 -30.20 -5.53 -7.07
C ALA A 282 -31.20 -6.38 -6.24
N GLY A 283 -31.30 -7.69 -6.50
CA GLY A 283 -32.22 -8.59 -5.80
C GLY A 283 -31.83 -8.83 -4.34
N GLN A 284 -32.60 -8.25 -3.40
CA GLN A 284 -32.27 -8.23 -1.96
C GLN A 284 -32.11 -9.61 -1.30
N THR A 285 -32.82 -10.63 -1.80
CA THR A 285 -32.71 -12.00 -1.27
C THR A 285 -31.35 -12.64 -1.55
N ARG A 286 -30.52 -12.03 -2.41
CA ARG A 286 -29.17 -12.50 -2.79
C ARG A 286 -28.06 -11.54 -2.35
N LEU A 287 -28.42 -10.48 -1.63
CA LEU A 287 -27.48 -9.51 -1.09
C LEU A 287 -27.14 -9.94 0.35
N ALA A 288 -25.91 -10.39 0.54
CA ALA A 288 -25.38 -10.90 1.78
C ALA A 288 -24.48 -9.87 2.47
N PRO A 289 -24.51 -9.75 3.81
CA PRO A 289 -23.62 -8.85 4.53
C PRO A 289 -22.15 -9.24 4.27
N ARG A 290 -21.25 -8.27 4.29
CA ARG A 290 -19.80 -8.48 4.09
C ARG A 290 -19.20 -9.36 5.17
N SER A 291 -19.77 -9.33 6.38
CA SER A 291 -19.41 -10.26 7.47
C SER A 291 -19.71 -11.74 7.18
N SER A 292 -20.53 -12.04 6.17
CA SER A 292 -20.77 -13.43 5.73
C SER A 292 -19.70 -13.96 4.77
N VAL A 293 -18.60 -13.23 4.60
CA VAL A 293 -17.49 -13.59 3.72
C VAL A 293 -16.19 -13.40 4.49
N ASN A 294 -15.35 -14.43 4.51
CA ASN A 294 -13.94 -14.26 4.85
C ASN A 294 -13.18 -14.08 3.52
N PRO A 295 -12.62 -12.88 3.27
CA PRO A 295 -12.06 -12.53 1.96
C PRO A 295 -10.76 -13.28 1.65
N PHE A 296 -9.93 -13.56 2.66
CA PHE A 296 -8.62 -14.20 2.49
C PHE A 296 -8.75 -15.72 2.33
N THR A 297 -9.47 -16.37 3.24
CA THR A 297 -9.75 -17.82 3.15
C THR A 297 -10.81 -18.15 2.09
N ARG A 298 -11.46 -17.12 1.52
CA ARG A 298 -12.53 -17.18 0.53
C ARG A 298 -13.78 -17.94 0.99
N GLN A 299 -13.94 -18.11 2.31
CA GLN A 299 -15.09 -18.80 2.89
C GLN A 299 -16.35 -17.95 2.85
N HIS A 300 -17.46 -18.61 2.61
CA HIS A 300 -18.77 -18.01 2.49
C HIS A 300 -19.73 -18.63 3.51
N PHE A 301 -20.33 -17.78 4.35
CA PHE A 301 -21.23 -18.19 5.42
C PHE A 301 -22.69 -17.94 5.06
N SER A 302 -23.58 -18.61 5.79
CA SER A 302 -25.03 -18.41 5.64
C SER A 302 -25.44 -16.99 6.00
N TYR A 303 -26.48 -16.48 5.36
CA TYR A 303 -27.01 -15.15 5.59
C TYR A 303 -28.54 -15.12 5.46
N SER A 304 -29.15 -14.06 6.00
CA SER A 304 -30.59 -13.84 5.90
C SER A 304 -30.99 -13.40 4.49
N THR A 305 -31.98 -14.09 3.90
CA THR A 305 -32.60 -13.72 2.62
C THR A 305 -33.72 -12.67 2.79
N ALA A 306 -33.87 -12.09 3.98
CA ALA A 306 -34.85 -11.05 4.24
C ALA A 306 -34.75 -9.88 3.25
N THR A 307 -35.88 -9.22 3.04
CA THR A 307 -36.05 -8.02 2.21
C THR A 307 -36.57 -6.87 3.05
N GLY A 308 -36.41 -5.64 2.56
CA GLY A 308 -36.84 -4.42 3.24
C GLY A 308 -37.30 -3.36 2.24
N ASP A 309 -37.11 -2.09 2.59
CA ASP A 309 -37.43 -0.97 1.72
C ASP A 309 -36.57 -0.92 0.44
N ALA A 310 -36.73 0.11 -0.39
CA ALA A 310 -36.01 0.22 -1.66
C ALA A 310 -34.47 0.37 -1.52
N ILE A 311 -33.95 0.79 -0.36
CA ILE A 311 -32.50 0.94 -0.15
C ILE A 311 -31.86 -0.24 0.58
N PHE A 312 -32.68 -1.11 1.19
CA PHE A 312 -32.23 -2.25 1.97
C PHE A 312 -31.23 -3.13 1.19
N LYS A 313 -30.05 -3.34 1.79
CA LYS A 313 -28.89 -4.11 1.31
C LYS A 313 -28.23 -3.65 0.01
N ARG A 314 -28.87 -2.80 -0.79
CA ARG A 314 -28.31 -2.27 -2.05
C ARG A 314 -27.15 -1.31 -1.77
N LEU A 315 -26.39 -0.96 -2.82
CA LEU A 315 -25.35 0.07 -2.73
C LEU A 315 -25.99 1.41 -2.39
N GLN A 316 -25.77 1.90 -1.18
CA GLN A 316 -26.32 3.18 -0.72
C GLN A 316 -25.31 4.30 -0.93
N ILE A 317 -25.78 5.45 -1.43
CA ILE A 317 -24.99 6.68 -1.58
C ILE A 317 -25.83 7.83 -1.03
N ALA A 318 -25.25 8.73 -0.24
CA ALA A 318 -25.95 9.93 0.21
C ALA A 318 -26.25 10.88 -0.96
N GLU A 319 -27.44 11.49 -0.99
CA GLU A 319 -27.80 12.49 -2.00
C GLU A 319 -26.88 13.70 -1.94
N SER A 320 -26.41 14.07 -0.76
CA SER A 320 -25.43 15.15 -0.56
C SER A 320 -24.14 14.89 -1.32
N ASP A 321 -23.69 13.63 -1.41
CA ASP A 321 -22.48 13.23 -2.12
C ASP A 321 -22.62 13.23 -3.63
N LEU A 322 -23.86 13.15 -4.13
CA LEU A 322 -24.23 13.19 -5.54
C LEU A 322 -24.84 14.54 -5.95
N THR A 323 -24.77 15.56 -5.09
CA THR A 323 -25.30 16.88 -5.41
C THR A 323 -24.23 17.68 -6.14
N ALA A 324 -24.44 17.92 -7.45
CA ALA A 324 -23.47 18.61 -8.31
C ALA A 324 -23.06 20.00 -7.80
N ALA A 325 -23.94 20.71 -7.08
CA ALA A 325 -23.62 21.99 -6.46
C ALA A 325 -22.59 21.87 -5.31
N ASN A 326 -22.57 20.75 -4.59
CA ASN A 326 -21.60 20.49 -3.53
C ASN A 326 -20.24 20.08 -4.10
N PHE A 327 -20.25 19.42 -5.26
CA PHE A 327 -19.06 18.81 -5.87
C PHE A 327 -18.97 19.14 -7.37
N PRO A 328 -18.80 20.42 -7.74
CA PRO A 328 -18.72 20.83 -9.15
C PRO A 328 -17.52 20.17 -9.82
N GLY A 329 -17.73 19.59 -11.01
CA GLY A 329 -16.67 18.94 -11.78
C GLY A 329 -16.17 17.61 -11.20
N ALA A 330 -16.83 17.05 -10.18
CA ALA A 330 -16.45 15.76 -9.62
C ALA A 330 -16.60 14.60 -10.63
N LEU A 331 -15.70 13.64 -10.53
CA LEU A 331 -15.78 12.36 -11.22
C LEU A 331 -16.31 11.30 -10.26
N TYR A 332 -17.09 10.37 -10.79
CA TYR A 332 -17.71 9.29 -10.01
C TYR A 332 -17.32 7.94 -10.59
N PHE A 333 -17.05 6.99 -9.70
CA PHE A 333 -16.63 5.64 -10.07
C PHE A 333 -17.46 4.63 -9.30
N ILE A 334 -17.67 3.47 -9.91
CA ILE A 334 -18.17 2.27 -9.24
C ILE A 334 -17.07 1.22 -9.28
N GLU A 335 -17.09 0.34 -8.28
CA GLU A 335 -16.17 -0.80 -8.21
C GLU A 335 -16.92 -2.05 -7.81
N GLY A 336 -16.52 -3.15 -8.42
CA GLY A 336 -16.83 -4.49 -7.95
C GLY A 336 -15.59 -5.19 -7.44
N ASN A 337 -15.69 -5.79 -6.25
CA ASN A 337 -14.66 -6.63 -5.65
C ASN A 337 -15.21 -8.04 -5.40
N PHE A 338 -14.62 -9.05 -6.04
CA PHE A 338 -15.03 -10.44 -5.92
C PHE A 338 -14.31 -11.21 -4.83
N VAL A 339 -15.04 -12.13 -4.20
CA VAL A 339 -14.47 -13.26 -3.46
C VAL A 339 -15.05 -14.55 -4.02
N CYS A 340 -14.18 -15.47 -4.41
CA CYS A 340 -14.55 -16.77 -4.97
C CYS A 340 -13.89 -17.90 -4.19
N GLN A 341 -14.68 -18.87 -3.72
CA GLN A 341 -14.25 -19.91 -2.78
C GLN A 341 -13.08 -20.76 -3.28
N ASP A 342 -13.09 -21.16 -4.56
CA ASP A 342 -12.09 -22.09 -5.12
C ASP A 342 -11.03 -21.38 -5.96
N GLU A 343 -11.03 -20.05 -5.96
CA GLU A 343 -10.02 -19.27 -6.68
C GLU A 343 -8.62 -19.63 -6.20
N ASN A 344 -7.66 -19.70 -7.11
CA ASN A 344 -6.27 -19.90 -6.73
C ASN A 344 -5.80 -18.71 -5.86
N PRO A 345 -5.20 -18.93 -4.67
CA PRO A 345 -4.66 -17.84 -3.86
C PRO A 345 -3.67 -16.94 -4.60
N ALA A 346 -2.96 -17.44 -5.61
CA ALA A 346 -2.06 -16.63 -6.42
C ALA A 346 -2.77 -15.61 -7.33
N ASN A 347 -4.07 -15.81 -7.62
CA ASN A 347 -4.83 -15.00 -8.57
C ASN A 347 -5.75 -13.98 -7.89
N MET A 348 -6.04 -14.11 -6.59
CA MET A 348 -7.06 -13.30 -5.89
C MET A 348 -6.78 -11.79 -5.82
N ASN A 349 -5.61 -11.35 -6.26
CA ASN A 349 -5.19 -9.95 -6.21
C ASN A 349 -5.72 -9.13 -7.39
N ASN A 350 -6.34 -9.72 -8.41
CA ASN A 350 -6.96 -9.00 -9.52
C ASN A 350 -8.50 -8.94 -9.43
N ASN A 351 -9.06 -9.22 -8.25
CA ASN A 351 -10.51 -9.40 -8.08
C ASN A 351 -11.33 -8.11 -8.06
N ALA A 352 -10.68 -6.96 -7.95
CA ALA A 352 -11.32 -5.65 -8.00
C ALA A 352 -11.29 -5.09 -9.42
N SER A 353 -12.32 -4.35 -9.79
CA SER A 353 -12.39 -3.64 -11.06
C SER A 353 -13.21 -2.38 -10.90
N TYR A 354 -12.74 -1.26 -11.43
CA TYR A 354 -13.48 0.00 -11.39
C TYR A 354 -13.94 0.47 -12.78
N ARG A 355 -15.00 1.28 -12.81
CA ARG A 355 -15.48 1.96 -14.02
C ARG A 355 -16.05 3.31 -13.65
N ARG A 356 -15.84 4.30 -14.52
CA ARG A 356 -16.48 5.60 -14.37
C ARG A 356 -17.99 5.52 -14.59
N VAL A 357 -18.73 6.31 -13.83
CA VAL A 357 -20.15 6.61 -14.07
C VAL A 357 -20.32 8.12 -14.19
N THR A 358 -21.36 8.56 -14.89
CA THR A 358 -21.71 9.98 -14.96
C THR A 358 -22.92 10.26 -14.10
N LEU A 359 -22.92 11.41 -13.41
CA LEU A 359 -24.07 11.84 -12.63
C LEU A 359 -25.13 12.46 -13.54
N GLY A 360 -26.26 11.77 -13.68
CA GLY A 360 -27.44 12.26 -14.41
C GLY A 360 -28.33 13.17 -13.56
N THR A 361 -29.24 13.88 -14.22
CA THR A 361 -30.12 14.90 -13.61
C THR A 361 -31.08 14.37 -12.54
N ASN A 362 -31.39 13.08 -12.54
CA ASN A 362 -32.26 12.42 -11.55
C ASN A 362 -31.46 11.52 -10.58
N PHE A 363 -30.19 11.84 -10.35
CA PHE A 363 -29.24 10.98 -9.62
C PHE A 363 -29.00 9.61 -10.26
N ALA A 364 -29.34 9.45 -11.54
CA ALA A 364 -28.96 8.25 -12.30
C ALA A 364 -27.43 8.21 -12.46
N LEU A 365 -26.84 7.02 -12.45
CA LEU A 365 -25.41 6.81 -12.59
C LEU A 365 -25.09 5.94 -13.82
N PRO A 366 -25.43 6.35 -15.06
CA PRO A 366 -25.10 5.56 -16.24
C PRO A 366 -23.59 5.34 -16.34
N VAL A 367 -23.21 4.13 -16.75
CA VAL A 367 -21.81 3.76 -17.00
C VAL A 367 -21.20 4.64 -18.09
N ALA A 368 -19.94 4.99 -17.91
CA ALA A 368 -19.13 5.75 -18.85
C ALA A 368 -17.78 5.06 -19.06
N ASP A 369 -17.13 5.39 -20.18
CA ASP A 369 -15.80 4.89 -20.56
C ASP A 369 -15.67 3.37 -20.49
N THR A 370 -14.45 2.82 -20.43
CA THR A 370 -14.21 1.38 -20.31
C THR A 370 -14.01 0.95 -18.87
N THR A 371 -14.34 -0.31 -18.56
CA THR A 371 -13.98 -0.91 -17.26
C THR A 371 -12.48 -1.08 -17.20
N GLN A 372 -11.86 -0.63 -16.12
CA GLN A 372 -10.48 -0.96 -15.76
C GLN A 372 -10.54 -2.29 -15.01
N TYR A 373 -10.58 -3.39 -15.76
CA TYR A 373 -10.72 -4.72 -15.18
C TYR A 373 -9.42 -5.14 -14.50
N GLY A 374 -9.56 -5.82 -13.36
CA GLY A 374 -8.43 -6.23 -12.54
C GLY A 374 -7.79 -5.12 -11.72
N VAL A 375 -8.33 -3.90 -11.77
CA VAL A 375 -7.75 -2.72 -11.09
C VAL A 375 -8.75 -2.17 -10.04
N PRO A 376 -8.35 -2.03 -8.76
CA PRO A 376 -9.17 -1.40 -7.73
C PRO A 376 -9.34 0.11 -7.94
N ALA A 377 -10.42 0.69 -7.41
CA ALA A 377 -10.80 2.08 -7.65
C ALA A 377 -9.86 3.10 -7.01
N ILE A 378 -9.06 2.74 -6.00
CA ILE A 378 -8.01 3.63 -5.49
C ILE A 378 -7.06 4.14 -6.58
N PHE A 379 -6.80 3.33 -7.62
CA PHE A 379 -5.97 3.73 -8.77
C PHE A 379 -6.63 4.78 -9.66
N ALA A 380 -7.95 4.98 -9.57
CA ALA A 380 -8.64 6.08 -10.23
C ALA A 380 -8.20 7.44 -9.67
N TRP A 381 -7.67 7.49 -8.43
CA TRP A 381 -7.17 8.73 -7.84
C TRP A 381 -5.97 9.26 -8.62
N GLN A 382 -5.00 8.40 -8.90
CA GLN A 382 -3.84 8.77 -9.70
C GLN A 382 -4.20 8.94 -11.17
N ALA A 383 -5.00 8.03 -11.76
CA ALA A 383 -5.35 8.08 -13.18
C ALA A 383 -6.15 9.34 -13.59
N HIS A 384 -6.85 9.97 -12.65
CA HIS A 384 -7.75 11.09 -12.92
C HIS A 384 -7.61 12.26 -11.93
N GLY A 385 -6.56 12.30 -11.10
CA GLY A 385 -6.44 13.25 -9.98
C GLY A 385 -6.41 14.72 -10.40
N ASN A 386 -5.93 15.00 -11.62
CA ASN A 386 -5.91 16.32 -12.23
C ASN A 386 -7.13 16.59 -13.13
N GLY A 387 -8.05 15.62 -13.22
CA GLY A 387 -9.27 15.64 -14.02
C GLY A 387 -9.40 14.39 -14.90
N LEU A 388 -10.46 14.30 -15.71
CA LEU A 388 -10.76 13.09 -16.48
C LEU A 388 -9.61 12.73 -17.43
N ASN A 389 -9.08 11.52 -17.29
CA ASN A 389 -7.91 11.02 -18.03
C ASN A 389 -6.68 11.94 -17.95
N MET A 390 -6.55 12.72 -16.87
CA MET A 390 -5.36 13.52 -16.57
C MET A 390 -4.71 12.97 -15.31
N PRO A 391 -3.64 12.15 -15.47
CA PRO A 391 -2.94 11.58 -14.34
C PRO A 391 -2.42 12.64 -13.37
N ASP A 392 -2.46 12.31 -12.08
CA ASP A 392 -1.88 13.08 -11.01
C ASP A 392 -0.82 12.26 -10.31
N ASN A 393 0.37 12.39 -10.84
CA ASN A 393 1.53 11.65 -10.39
C ASN A 393 2.00 12.08 -8.97
N SER A 394 1.44 13.14 -8.37
CA SER A 394 1.64 13.45 -6.95
C SER A 394 0.86 12.54 -6.00
N VAL A 395 -0.05 11.72 -6.53
CA VAL A 395 -0.67 10.63 -5.79
C VAL A 395 0.31 9.45 -5.76
N ARG A 396 0.77 9.09 -4.57
CA ARG A 396 1.52 7.86 -4.33
C ARG A 396 0.57 6.75 -3.92
N ILE A 397 0.68 5.57 -4.52
CA ILE A 397 -0.09 4.37 -4.14
C ILE A 397 0.91 3.25 -3.85
N GLU A 398 0.83 2.69 -2.66
CA GLU A 398 1.64 1.56 -2.23
C GLU A 398 0.81 0.30 -2.13
N THR A 399 1.31 -0.78 -2.72
CA THR A 399 0.73 -2.12 -2.54
C THR A 399 1.37 -2.77 -1.33
N VAL A 400 0.55 -3.19 -0.37
CA VAL A 400 1.00 -3.81 0.88
C VAL A 400 0.43 -5.23 0.94
N ASP A 401 1.31 -6.21 0.72
CA ASP A 401 1.00 -7.63 0.87
C ASP A 401 1.40 -8.12 2.26
N ILE A 402 0.44 -8.65 3.02
CA ILE A 402 0.72 -9.27 4.31
C ILE A 402 1.02 -10.74 4.09
N GLN A 403 2.18 -11.21 4.56
CA GLN A 403 2.53 -12.62 4.45
C GLN A 403 1.49 -13.52 5.13
N GLY A 404 0.98 -14.49 4.39
CA GLY A 404 -0.02 -15.44 4.90
C GLY A 404 -1.38 -14.82 5.20
N GLU A 405 -1.65 -13.64 4.64
CA GLU A 405 -2.91 -12.90 4.75
C GLU A 405 -3.16 -12.14 3.42
N GLY A 406 -4.16 -11.27 3.36
CA GLY A 406 -4.48 -10.48 2.17
C GLY A 406 -3.66 -9.19 1.98
N ARG A 407 -4.16 -8.37 1.06
CA ARG A 407 -3.55 -7.15 0.51
C ARG A 407 -4.32 -5.89 0.87
N PHE A 408 -3.58 -4.81 1.02
CA PHE A 408 -4.09 -3.44 1.03
C PHE A 408 -3.42 -2.58 -0.04
N PHE A 409 -4.03 -1.44 -0.31
CA PHE A 409 -3.41 -0.31 -1.00
C PHE A 409 -3.41 0.90 -0.07
N VAL A 410 -2.24 1.50 0.15
CA VAL A 410 -2.08 2.72 0.94
C VAL A 410 -1.69 3.84 0.00
N ALA A 411 -2.59 4.79 -0.18
CA ALA A 411 -2.36 5.95 -1.03
C ALA A 411 -2.22 7.23 -0.22
N SER A 412 -1.40 8.15 -0.72
CA SER A 412 -1.22 9.48 -0.13
C SER A 412 -1.01 10.55 -1.20
N LYS A 413 -1.38 11.79 -0.86
CA LYS A 413 -1.10 12.99 -1.64
C LYS A 413 -0.91 14.18 -0.72
N ALA A 414 0.05 15.03 -1.04
CA ALA A 414 0.20 16.35 -0.43
C ALA A 414 -0.21 17.45 -1.43
N THR A 415 -1.13 18.33 -1.03
CA THR A 415 -1.63 19.43 -1.86
C THR A 415 -1.23 20.77 -1.25
N PRO A 416 -0.51 21.64 -1.98
CA PRO A 416 -0.18 22.97 -1.48
C PRO A 416 -1.43 23.84 -1.40
N LEU A 417 -1.61 24.53 -0.28
CA LEU A 417 -2.71 25.48 -0.04
C LEU A 417 -2.27 26.96 -0.14
N GLY A 418 -0.97 27.19 -0.31
CA GLY A 418 -0.35 28.52 -0.25
C GLY A 418 0.09 28.91 1.17
N ASN A 419 0.91 29.95 1.28
CA ASN A 419 1.44 30.47 2.56
C ASN A 419 2.14 29.42 3.44
N GLY A 420 2.80 28.43 2.83
CA GLY A 420 3.49 27.35 3.54
C GLY A 420 2.57 26.28 4.14
N LEU A 421 1.26 26.33 3.86
CA LEU A 421 0.30 25.30 4.29
C LEU A 421 0.12 24.22 3.23
N TRP A 422 -0.02 22.99 3.70
CA TRP A 422 -0.20 21.79 2.90
C TRP A 422 -1.32 20.93 3.46
N ARG A 423 -2.19 20.42 2.60
CA ARG A 423 -3.17 19.39 2.95
C ARG A 423 -2.61 18.03 2.63
N TYR A 424 -2.63 17.12 3.61
CA TYR A 424 -2.25 15.73 3.43
C TYR A 424 -3.51 14.88 3.37
N ASP A 425 -3.64 14.13 2.29
CA ASP A 425 -4.74 13.22 2.02
C ASP A 425 -4.22 11.79 2.00
N TYR A 426 -4.88 10.89 2.72
CA TYR A 426 -4.59 9.45 2.71
C TYR A 426 -5.84 8.67 2.36
N ALA A 427 -5.66 7.56 1.66
CA ALA A 427 -6.71 6.59 1.39
C ALA A 427 -6.14 5.18 1.57
N ILE A 428 -6.81 4.33 2.33
CA ILE A 428 -6.39 2.94 2.48
C ILE A 428 -7.53 2.05 2.00
N GLU A 429 -7.30 1.24 0.99
CA GLU A 429 -8.27 0.26 0.48
C GLU A 429 -7.85 -1.15 0.88
N ASN A 430 -8.73 -1.88 1.55
CA ASN A 430 -8.54 -3.30 1.84
C ASN A 430 -9.13 -4.13 0.71
N LEU A 431 -8.27 -4.79 -0.06
CA LEU A 431 -8.71 -5.65 -1.14
C LEU A 431 -9.33 -6.93 -0.59
N ASN A 432 -8.55 -7.70 0.18
CA ASN A 432 -8.92 -9.06 0.58
C ASN A 432 -8.35 -9.53 1.94
N SER A 433 -7.80 -8.64 2.78
CA SER A 433 -7.33 -9.00 4.12
C SER A 433 -8.49 -9.17 5.10
N ASP A 434 -8.59 -10.35 5.72
CA ASP A 434 -9.54 -10.62 6.80
C ASP A 434 -9.09 -10.01 8.13
N ARG A 435 -7.77 -9.81 8.30
CA ARG A 435 -7.21 -9.19 9.50
C ARG A 435 -7.56 -7.71 9.65
N ALA A 436 -7.91 -7.03 8.54
CA ALA A 436 -8.33 -5.63 8.52
C ALA A 436 -7.29 -4.66 9.13
N ILE A 437 -7.51 -3.36 9.00
CA ILE A 437 -6.65 -2.33 9.62
C ILE A 437 -7.36 -1.73 10.84
N GLY A 438 -6.60 -1.64 11.93
CA GLY A 438 -7.00 -1.08 13.21
C GLY A 438 -6.44 0.32 13.49
N GLY A 439 -5.43 0.77 12.74
CA GLY A 439 -4.85 2.09 12.93
C GLY A 439 -3.93 2.52 11.79
N LEU A 440 -3.80 3.84 11.62
CA LEU A 440 -2.86 4.51 10.72
C LEU A 440 -2.05 5.51 11.53
N TYR A 441 -0.74 5.46 11.37
CA TYR A 441 0.22 6.30 12.08
C TYR A 441 1.19 6.93 11.08
N VAL A 442 1.19 8.25 11.02
CA VAL A 442 1.99 9.04 10.07
C VAL A 442 3.04 9.85 10.85
N PRO A 443 4.33 9.52 10.71
CA PRO A 443 5.40 10.30 11.33
C PRO A 443 5.43 11.75 10.84
N ILE A 444 5.62 12.69 11.76
CA ILE A 444 5.80 14.12 11.48
C ILE A 444 7.05 14.63 12.21
N THR A 445 7.64 15.72 11.71
CA THR A 445 8.79 16.33 12.38
C THR A 445 8.35 17.26 13.51
N PRO A 446 9.20 17.51 14.52
CA PRO A 446 8.97 18.57 15.50
C PRO A 446 8.61 19.90 14.84
N LEU A 447 7.87 20.75 15.56
CA LEU A 447 7.37 22.05 15.11
C LEU A 447 6.33 22.01 13.96
N THR A 448 5.94 20.81 13.50
CA THR A 448 4.79 20.65 12.61
C THR A 448 3.51 21.02 13.36
N GLN A 449 2.77 21.99 12.82
CA GLN A 449 1.46 22.39 13.33
C GLN A 449 0.38 21.68 12.52
N VAL A 450 -0.37 20.80 13.18
CA VAL A 450 -1.45 20.01 12.58
C VAL A 450 -2.79 20.65 12.90
N THR A 451 -3.64 20.82 11.88
CA THR A 451 -5.01 21.34 12.01
C THR A 451 -5.96 20.57 11.11
N GLY A 452 -7.26 20.61 11.43
CA GLY A 452 -8.29 20.00 10.58
C GLY A 452 -8.11 18.49 10.38
N GLN A 453 -7.55 17.79 11.37
CA GLN A 453 -7.43 16.33 11.36
C GLN A 453 -8.82 15.71 11.36
N ASP A 454 -9.10 14.91 10.35
CA ASP A 454 -10.36 14.23 10.22
C ASP A 454 -10.25 12.96 9.35
N PHE A 455 -11.34 12.21 9.27
CA PHE A 455 -11.39 10.99 8.47
C PHE A 455 -12.81 10.75 7.92
N HIS A 456 -12.94 9.80 7.01
CA HIS A 456 -14.20 9.35 6.44
C HIS A 456 -14.18 7.85 6.20
N SER A 457 -15.28 7.19 6.55
CA SER A 457 -15.56 5.79 6.27
C SER A 457 -16.97 5.64 5.70
N PRO A 458 -17.22 4.66 4.80
CA PRO A 458 -18.57 4.33 4.38
C PRO A 458 -19.38 3.67 5.51
N ASP A 459 -20.68 3.95 5.58
CA ASP A 459 -21.59 3.35 6.56
C ASP A 459 -21.97 1.90 6.20
N TYR A 460 -21.75 0.98 7.13
CA TYR A 460 -22.46 -0.30 7.19
C TYR A 460 -23.94 -0.09 7.53
N HIS A 461 -24.81 -0.89 6.93
CA HIS A 461 -26.27 -0.67 7.04
C HIS A 461 -27.05 -1.98 6.97
N SER A 462 -28.39 -1.90 7.03
CA SER A 462 -29.28 -3.05 6.77
C SER A 462 -29.02 -4.28 7.66
N GLY A 463 -28.55 -4.06 8.89
CA GLY A 463 -28.28 -5.13 9.87
C GLY A 463 -26.91 -5.80 9.71
N GLU A 464 -25.97 -5.19 8.98
CA GLU A 464 -24.56 -5.56 9.08
C GLU A 464 -24.05 -5.41 10.52
N ILE A 465 -23.14 -6.30 10.93
CA ILE A 465 -22.72 -6.43 12.34
C ILE A 465 -21.64 -5.43 12.74
N TYR A 466 -20.94 -4.85 11.77
CA TYR A 466 -19.84 -3.93 12.03
C TYR A 466 -20.34 -2.55 12.47
N SER A 467 -19.67 -1.99 13.46
CA SER A 467 -19.92 -0.64 13.98
C SER A 467 -19.53 0.42 12.96
N ASN A 468 -20.26 1.53 12.95
CA ASN A 468 -19.93 2.76 12.22
C ASN A 468 -19.36 3.85 13.16
N ALA A 469 -18.89 3.47 14.35
CA ALA A 469 -18.30 4.43 15.28
C ALA A 469 -17.04 5.05 14.69
N ASP A 470 -16.86 6.35 14.93
CA ASP A 470 -15.76 7.13 14.37
C ASP A 470 -14.41 6.74 14.96
N TRP A 471 -13.36 6.71 14.14
CA TRP A 471 -12.00 6.45 14.61
C TRP A 471 -11.53 7.54 15.58
N ALA A 472 -10.82 7.11 16.63
CA ALA A 472 -10.15 8.02 17.53
C ALA A 472 -9.07 8.78 16.75
N LYS A 473 -9.06 10.10 16.90
CA LYS A 473 -8.05 10.98 16.31
C LYS A 473 -7.00 11.27 17.36
N LEU A 474 -5.79 10.78 17.11
CA LEU A 474 -4.65 10.84 18.01
C LEU A 474 -3.53 11.65 17.36
N GLY A 475 -2.59 12.13 18.16
CA GLY A 475 -1.41 12.81 17.66
C GLY A 475 -0.57 13.41 18.77
N ASN A 476 0.70 13.61 18.47
CA ASN A 476 1.68 14.24 19.36
C ASN A 476 2.70 15.04 18.52
N ALA A 477 3.85 15.39 19.08
CA ALA A 477 4.86 16.20 18.38
C ALA A 477 5.59 15.44 17.24
N SER A 478 5.49 14.11 17.21
CA SER A 478 6.20 13.21 16.29
C SER A 478 5.28 12.41 15.38
N GLU A 479 3.96 12.39 15.61
CA GLU A 479 3.04 11.56 14.84
C GLU A 479 1.62 12.13 14.78
N VAL A 480 0.93 11.90 13.66
CA VAL A 480 -0.54 12.04 13.50
C VAL A 480 -1.12 10.65 13.30
N ALA A 481 -2.15 10.29 14.05
CA ALA A 481 -2.69 8.94 14.02
C ALA A 481 -4.21 8.86 14.09
N TRP A 482 -4.75 7.76 13.58
CA TRP A 482 -6.14 7.37 13.74
C TRP A 482 -6.21 5.90 14.15
N GLU A 483 -7.11 5.57 15.08
CA GLU A 483 -7.28 4.20 15.58
C GLU A 483 -8.75 3.82 15.69
N THR A 484 -9.04 2.52 15.61
CA THR A 484 -10.35 1.97 15.94
C THR A 484 -10.76 2.38 17.36
N PRO A 485 -12.07 2.65 17.61
CA PRO A 485 -12.55 3.05 18.93
C PRO A 485 -12.22 2.09 20.07
N GLU A 486 -12.14 0.80 19.78
CA GLU A 486 -11.96 -0.29 20.73
C GLU A 486 -11.01 -1.33 20.12
N PRO A 487 -10.15 -1.99 20.91
CA PRO A 487 -9.30 -3.06 20.42
C PRO A 487 -10.11 -4.34 20.10
N TYR A 488 -9.48 -5.28 19.38
CA TYR A 488 -10.13 -6.52 18.95
C TYR A 488 -10.69 -7.36 20.09
N ASP A 489 -9.94 -7.47 21.19
CA ASP A 489 -10.33 -8.30 22.34
C ASP A 489 -11.56 -7.76 23.09
N ASP A 490 -11.82 -6.45 22.99
CA ASP A 490 -12.98 -5.80 23.60
C ASP A 490 -14.19 -5.83 22.66
N ASN A 491 -13.98 -5.54 21.37
CA ASN A 491 -15.06 -5.52 20.39
C ASN A 491 -14.59 -5.93 18.98
N VAL A 492 -14.74 -7.22 18.68
CA VAL A 492 -14.45 -7.79 17.35
C VAL A 492 -15.23 -7.14 16.19
N ASN A 493 -16.32 -6.43 16.49
CA ASN A 493 -17.20 -5.75 15.54
C ASN A 493 -17.00 -4.22 15.54
N THR A 494 -15.96 -3.69 16.19
CA THR A 494 -15.61 -2.27 16.08
C THR A 494 -15.39 -1.86 14.62
N SER A 495 -15.30 -0.55 14.41
CA SER A 495 -15.17 0.11 13.11
C SER A 495 -13.79 -0.14 12.46
N ALA A 496 -13.32 -1.37 12.30
CA ALA A 496 -12.07 -1.64 11.59
C ALA A 496 -12.25 -1.53 10.06
N LEU A 497 -11.18 -1.23 9.34
CA LEU A 497 -11.18 -1.11 7.87
C LEU A 497 -11.29 -2.50 7.23
N ARG A 498 -12.53 -2.95 6.98
CA ARG A 498 -12.85 -4.30 6.48
C ARG A 498 -12.66 -4.40 4.96
N TRP A 499 -12.67 -5.63 4.47
CA TRP A 499 -12.44 -5.93 3.07
C TRP A 499 -13.43 -5.29 2.10
N GLY A 500 -12.92 -5.00 0.90
CA GLY A 500 -13.58 -4.26 -0.16
C GLY A 500 -14.04 -2.87 0.26
N THR A 501 -13.45 -2.26 1.29
CA THR A 501 -13.74 -0.89 1.70
C THR A 501 -12.47 -0.05 1.73
N MET A 502 -12.65 1.26 1.59
CA MET A 502 -11.61 2.26 1.60
C MET A 502 -11.95 3.33 2.63
N TYR A 503 -11.02 3.62 3.53
CA TYR A 503 -11.13 4.71 4.51
C TYR A 503 -10.21 5.84 4.08
N ASN A 504 -10.63 7.07 4.35
CA ASN A 504 -9.91 8.29 3.99
C ASN A 504 -9.52 9.07 5.23
N PHE A 505 -8.31 9.59 5.27
CA PHE A 505 -7.79 10.36 6.40
C PHE A 505 -7.16 11.65 5.87
N TRP A 506 -7.24 12.73 6.63
CA TRP A 506 -6.59 13.98 6.21
C TRP A 506 -6.31 14.91 7.36
N PHE A 507 -5.37 15.83 7.12
CA PHE A 507 -5.12 16.99 7.95
C PHE A 507 -4.42 18.09 7.13
N THR A 508 -4.28 19.28 7.72
CA THR A 508 -3.49 20.38 7.19
C THR A 508 -2.28 20.62 8.09
N ALA A 509 -1.11 20.85 7.50
CA ALA A 509 0.11 21.17 8.21
C ALA A 509 0.91 22.33 7.59
N ASN A 510 1.77 22.94 8.40
CA ASN A 510 2.65 24.06 8.04
C ASN A 510 4.05 23.62 7.56
N ARG A 511 4.15 22.43 6.97
CA ARG A 511 5.40 21.86 6.45
C ARG A 511 5.15 21.24 5.07
N PRO A 512 6.14 21.34 4.15
CA PRO A 512 6.05 20.66 2.86
C PRO A 512 6.14 19.14 3.03
N PRO A 513 5.83 18.39 1.95
CA PRO A 513 5.86 16.94 2.01
C PRO A 513 7.29 16.39 1.89
N ARG A 514 7.57 15.36 2.70
CA ARG A 514 8.63 14.38 2.49
C ARG A 514 8.02 12.99 2.43
N LEU A 515 8.78 12.03 1.91
CA LEU A 515 8.38 10.62 1.97
C LEU A 515 8.80 10.00 3.30
N VAL A 516 7.90 9.28 3.94
CA VAL A 516 8.14 8.57 5.21
C VAL A 516 7.50 7.19 5.18
N SER A 517 8.05 6.27 5.98
CA SER A 517 7.42 5.00 6.29
C SER A 517 6.31 5.24 7.31
N SER A 518 5.05 5.04 6.91
CA SER A 518 3.90 5.09 7.83
C SER A 518 3.54 3.70 8.30
N ARG A 519 3.10 3.56 9.56
CA ARG A 519 2.69 2.30 10.16
C ARG A 519 1.19 2.11 10.06
N GLN A 520 0.74 0.92 9.67
CA GLN A 520 -0.66 0.48 9.71
C GLN A 520 -0.77 -0.73 10.64
N THR A 521 -1.52 -0.61 11.73
CA THR A 521 -1.74 -1.77 12.64
C THR A 521 -2.85 -2.65 12.10
N LEU A 522 -2.68 -3.97 12.23
CA LEU A 522 -3.68 -4.95 11.84
C LEU A 522 -4.68 -5.15 12.99
N PHE A 523 -5.96 -5.14 12.67
CA PHE A 523 -7.01 -5.18 13.69
C PHE A 523 -7.11 -6.55 14.35
N LYS A 524 -7.20 -7.63 13.57
CA LYS A 524 -7.18 -8.99 14.12
C LYS A 524 -5.76 -9.40 14.51
N PRO A 525 -5.58 -10.05 15.68
CA PRO A 525 -4.27 -10.54 16.14
C PRO A 525 -3.60 -11.48 15.13
N GLY A 526 -2.26 -11.48 15.12
CA GLY A 526 -1.43 -12.32 14.26
C GLY A 526 -0.05 -11.71 14.02
N SER A 527 0.81 -12.40 13.28
CA SER A 527 2.15 -11.92 12.89
C SER A 527 2.19 -11.68 11.38
N PRO A 528 2.71 -10.54 10.89
CA PRO A 528 3.09 -9.36 11.69
C PRO A 528 1.86 -8.70 12.32
N ASP A 529 2.01 -7.88 13.36
CA ASP A 529 0.92 -7.11 13.97
C ASP A 529 0.63 -5.78 13.24
N SER A 530 1.54 -5.38 12.37
CA SER A 530 1.51 -4.14 11.61
C SER A 530 2.20 -4.28 10.26
N THR A 531 1.98 -3.31 9.39
CA THR A 531 2.64 -3.17 8.08
C THR A 531 3.10 -1.74 7.89
N ASN A 532 3.99 -1.53 6.93
CA ASN A 532 4.49 -0.21 6.57
C ASN A 532 4.15 0.15 5.13
N ALA A 533 3.97 1.44 4.88
CA ALA A 533 3.81 1.99 3.54
C ALA A 533 4.47 3.37 3.42
N MET A 534 5.17 3.60 2.31
CA MET A 534 5.75 4.92 2.03
C MET A 534 4.65 5.91 1.64
N VAL A 535 4.53 6.99 2.38
CA VAL A 535 3.52 8.03 2.17
C VAL A 535 4.13 9.42 2.22
N HIS A 536 3.43 10.40 1.65
CA HIS A 536 3.72 11.79 1.89
C HIS A 536 3.34 12.17 3.32
N ALA A 537 4.27 12.79 4.05
CA ALA A 537 4.03 13.35 5.37
C ALA A 537 4.72 14.71 5.53
N PRO A 538 4.23 15.58 6.44
CA PRO A 538 4.86 16.86 6.68
C PRO A 538 6.27 16.73 7.27
N GLY A 539 7.20 17.42 6.63
CA GLY A 539 8.59 17.55 7.07
C GLY A 539 9.45 18.11 5.95
N TRP A 540 10.52 18.80 6.32
CA TRP A 540 11.54 19.21 5.35
C TRP A 540 12.36 17.98 4.91
N LEU A 541 12.98 18.08 3.73
CA LEU A 541 13.93 17.06 3.30
C LEU A 541 15.13 17.04 4.26
N LYS A 542 15.61 15.86 4.62
CA LYS A 542 16.92 15.76 5.29
C LYS A 542 17.97 16.40 4.36
N GLY A 543 18.82 17.26 4.91
CA GLY A 543 19.81 18.05 4.18
C GLY A 543 19.30 19.37 3.61
N ASP A 544 17.99 19.68 3.66
CA ASP A 544 17.49 21.01 3.29
C ASP A 544 17.66 21.94 4.50
N MET A 545 18.79 22.63 4.51
CA MET A 545 19.26 23.41 5.65
C MET A 545 18.82 24.87 5.57
N ASN A 546 18.34 25.33 4.41
CA ASN A 546 17.70 26.65 4.30
C ASN A 546 16.16 26.57 4.23
N CYS A 547 15.59 25.37 4.17
CA CYS A 547 14.17 25.08 4.05
C CYS A 547 13.51 25.71 2.81
N ASP A 548 14.24 25.71 1.68
CA ASP A 548 13.73 26.17 0.38
C ASP A 548 13.03 25.05 -0.42
N GLY A 549 13.06 23.81 0.08
CA GLY A 549 12.46 22.64 -0.51
C GLY A 549 13.39 21.85 -1.43
N LEU A 550 14.67 22.22 -1.52
CA LEU A 550 15.69 21.53 -2.31
C LEU A 550 16.87 21.16 -1.41
N VAL A 551 17.58 20.08 -1.76
CA VAL A 551 18.89 19.77 -1.15
C VAL A 551 19.94 20.00 -2.22
N ASN A 552 20.72 21.07 -2.08
CA ASN A 552 21.69 21.49 -3.08
C ASN A 552 22.85 22.30 -2.46
N ASN A 553 23.73 22.85 -3.31
CA ASN A 553 24.89 23.64 -2.85
C ASN A 553 24.55 24.84 -1.92
N PHE A 554 23.34 25.39 -1.97
CA PHE A 554 22.89 26.47 -1.10
C PHE A 554 22.57 26.02 0.33
N ASP A 555 22.56 24.72 0.61
CA ASP A 555 22.41 24.15 1.95
C ASP A 555 23.73 24.03 2.70
N ILE A 556 24.88 24.14 2.01
CA ILE A 556 26.20 23.97 2.60
C ILE A 556 26.49 25.03 3.67
N ASP A 557 26.30 26.31 3.34
CA ASP A 557 26.53 27.40 4.29
C ASP A 557 25.56 27.35 5.49
N PRO A 558 24.24 27.14 5.30
CA PRO A 558 23.31 26.89 6.40
C PRO A 558 23.65 25.66 7.24
N PHE A 559 24.12 24.55 6.63
CA PHE A 559 24.57 23.35 7.35
C PHE A 559 25.74 23.68 8.28
N ILE A 560 26.76 24.36 7.77
CA ILE A 560 27.92 24.81 8.55
C ILE A 560 27.48 25.76 9.66
N LEU A 561 26.54 26.67 9.38
CA LEU A 561 26.01 27.60 10.36
C LEU A 561 25.24 26.88 11.47
N ALA A 562 24.42 25.88 11.14
CA ALA A 562 23.71 25.05 12.10
C ALA A 562 24.67 24.26 12.99
N LEU A 563 25.73 23.70 12.40
CA LEU A 563 26.74 22.90 13.10
C LEU A 563 27.59 23.74 14.07
N LEU A 564 28.00 24.94 13.65
CA LEU A 564 28.94 25.77 14.43
C LEU A 564 28.23 26.78 15.34
N GLN A 565 27.07 27.29 14.92
CA GLN A 565 26.37 28.39 15.58
C GLN A 565 24.84 28.19 15.56
N PRO A 566 24.29 27.17 16.27
CA PRO A 566 22.86 26.84 16.22
C PRO A 566 21.92 28.01 16.52
N ALA A 567 22.30 28.91 17.44
CA ALA A 567 21.50 30.07 17.78
C ALA A 567 21.44 31.12 16.64
N GLN A 568 22.51 31.26 15.86
CA GLN A 568 22.52 32.14 14.68
C GLN A 568 21.77 31.50 13.52
N TYR A 569 21.90 30.19 13.36
CA TYR A 569 21.10 29.43 12.41
C TYR A 569 19.59 29.61 12.66
N ALA A 570 19.13 29.39 13.90
CA ALA A 570 17.73 29.55 14.26
C ALA A 570 17.19 30.99 14.04
N ALA A 571 18.07 32.00 14.11
CA ALA A 571 17.72 33.38 13.81
C ALA A 571 17.70 33.69 12.30
N ALA A 572 18.59 33.07 11.52
CA ALA A 572 18.71 33.25 10.08
C ALA A 572 17.65 32.48 9.29
N PHE A 573 17.28 31.28 9.77
CA PHE A 573 16.31 30.37 9.13
C PHE A 573 15.15 30.06 10.09
N PRO A 574 14.32 31.06 10.44
CA PRO A 574 13.24 30.87 11.40
C PRO A 574 12.21 29.86 10.89
N GLY A 575 12.05 28.75 11.62
CA GLY A 575 11.14 27.66 11.25
C GLY A 575 11.79 26.50 10.49
N CYS A 576 13.08 26.60 10.18
CA CYS A 576 13.90 25.49 9.72
C CYS A 576 14.50 24.76 10.93
N ASP A 577 14.31 23.44 10.98
CA ASP A 577 14.80 22.63 12.09
C ASP A 577 16.26 22.26 11.81
N PRO A 578 17.24 22.60 12.67
CA PRO A 578 18.62 22.18 12.48
C PRO A 578 18.79 20.66 12.42
N LEU A 579 17.82 19.87 12.94
CA LEU A 579 17.81 18.42 12.80
C LEU A 579 17.55 17.96 11.35
N ASN A 580 17.20 18.85 10.42
CA ASN A 580 17.28 18.53 9.00
C ASN A 580 18.70 18.13 8.60
N GLY A 581 19.72 18.66 9.29
CA GLY A 581 21.13 18.35 9.05
C GLY A 581 21.61 17.11 9.79
N ASP A 582 20.77 16.49 10.61
CA ASP A 582 21.03 15.18 11.22
C ASP A 582 20.73 14.08 10.18
N ILE A 583 21.68 13.91 9.27
CA ILE A 583 21.52 13.07 8.09
C ILE A 583 21.58 11.60 8.48
N ASN A 584 22.52 11.26 9.36
CA ASN A 584 22.65 9.91 9.88
C ASN A 584 21.55 9.58 10.91
N GLY A 585 20.85 10.58 11.47
CA GLY A 585 19.77 10.36 12.43
C GLY A 585 20.26 10.00 13.84
N VAL A 586 21.54 10.24 14.14
CA VAL A 586 22.22 9.81 15.38
C VAL A 586 22.75 11.01 16.14
N ASP A 587 22.36 11.11 17.42
CA ASP A 587 22.85 12.11 18.39
C ASP A 587 22.63 13.59 17.99
N GLY A 588 21.76 13.85 17.00
CA GLY A 588 21.50 15.18 16.48
C GLY A 588 22.63 15.72 15.60
N LEU A 589 22.38 16.86 14.92
CA LEU A 589 23.35 17.46 13.99
C LEU A 589 24.74 17.66 14.64
N ASN A 590 25.72 16.94 14.13
CA ASN A 590 27.11 16.99 14.57
C ASN A 590 28.10 16.75 13.40
N ASN A 591 29.39 16.53 13.70
CA ASN A 591 30.40 16.37 12.65
C ASN A 591 30.30 15.05 11.87
N PHE A 592 29.62 14.03 12.41
CA PHE A 592 29.36 12.77 11.74
C PHE A 592 28.28 12.89 10.65
N ASP A 593 27.58 14.02 10.57
CA ASP A 593 26.65 14.33 9.48
C ASP A 593 27.30 14.93 8.25
N ILE A 594 28.56 15.36 8.33
CA ILE A 594 29.25 16.05 7.23
C ILE A 594 29.32 15.15 5.99
N ASP A 595 29.80 13.92 6.13
CA ASP A 595 29.98 13.03 4.98
C ASP A 595 28.63 12.60 4.36
N PRO A 596 27.62 12.16 5.14
CA PRO A 596 26.29 11.91 4.60
C PRO A 596 25.62 13.14 3.96
N PHE A 597 25.83 14.34 4.52
CA PHE A 597 25.32 15.58 3.95
C PHE A 597 25.98 15.90 2.60
N VAL A 598 27.30 15.72 2.49
CA VAL A 598 28.01 15.87 1.21
C VAL A 598 27.47 14.88 0.18
N VAL A 599 27.17 13.64 0.57
CA VAL A 599 26.55 12.66 -0.35
C VAL A 599 25.19 13.14 -0.82
N LEU A 600 24.35 13.70 0.04
CA LEU A 600 23.04 14.26 -0.35
C LEU A 600 23.16 15.43 -1.33
N VAL A 601 24.16 16.30 -1.14
CA VAL A 601 24.36 17.50 -1.99
C VAL A 601 25.06 17.17 -3.32
N VAL A 602 25.88 16.11 -3.36
CA VAL A 602 26.71 15.72 -4.52
C VAL A 602 26.14 14.54 -5.31
N GLY A 603 25.14 13.83 -4.77
CA GLY A 603 24.40 12.78 -5.47
C GLY A 603 23.77 13.27 -6.78
N PRO A 604 23.61 12.39 -7.80
CA PRO A 604 23.24 12.76 -9.16
C PRO A 604 21.86 13.40 -9.32
#